data_AF-M0I1B2-F1
#
_entry.id   AF-M0I1B2-F1
#
_cell.length_a   1.000
_cell.length_b   1.000
_cell.length_c   1.000
_cell.angle_alpha   90.00
_cell.angle_beta   90.00
_cell.angle_gamma   90.00
#
_symmetry.space_group_name_H-M   'P 1'
#
loop_
_entity.id
_entity.type
_entity.pdbx_description
1 polymer ?
#
loop_
_entity_poly.entity_id
_entity_poly.type
_entity_poly.pdbx_seq_one_letter_code
_entity_poly.pdbx_strand_id
1 'polypeptide(L)' 'MPHELNRADKRILRALENGVRNPSWLAEQLDYSRQYVHQRLQLLVAAEYVNNLGHGLYELEELPNGLGQDSKDQ' A
#
# COMPACT_ATOMS: atom_id res chain seq x y z
N MET A 1 6.75 1.87 -17.55
CA MET A 1 7.63 2.73 -16.75
C MET A 1 7.46 2.32 -15.30
N PRO A 2 8.53 2.03 -14.54
CA PRO A 2 8.38 1.84 -13.11
C PRO A 2 7.87 3.16 -12.52
N HIS A 3 6.62 3.16 -12.03
CA HIS A 3 6.11 4.33 -11.31
C HIS A 3 6.82 4.38 -9.96
N GLU A 4 7.47 5.50 -9.68
CA GLU A 4 8.05 5.75 -8.37
C GLU A 4 6.94 5.69 -7.32
N LEU A 5 7.18 4.93 -6.25
CA LEU A 5 6.23 4.78 -5.16
C LEU A 5 6.14 6.07 -4.37
N ASN A 6 4.92 6.61 -4.27
CA ASN A 6 4.67 7.79 -3.49
C ASN A 6 4.57 7.46 -1.99
N ARG A 7 4.45 8.50 -1.16
CA ARG A 7 4.34 8.34 0.30
C ARG A 7 3.17 7.44 0.73
N ALA A 8 2.03 7.51 0.04
CA ALA A 8 0.87 6.69 0.36
C ALA A 8 1.12 5.22 0.03
N ASP A 9 1.75 4.92 -1.09
CA ASP A 9 2.11 3.55 -1.46
C ASP A 9 3.03 2.92 -0.44
N LYS A 10 4.11 3.62 -0.08
CA LYS A 10 5.06 3.15 0.92
C LYS A 10 4.33 2.84 2.23
N ARG A 11 3.46 3.73 2.70
CA ARG A 11 2.66 3.53 3.92
C ARG A 11 1.68 2.35 3.82
N ILE A 12 1.06 2.14 2.65
CA ILE A 12 0.19 0.98 2.40
C ILE A 12 0.98 -0.33 2.44
N LEU A 13 2.12 -0.40 1.74
CA LEU A 13 2.98 -1.58 1.74
C LEU A 13 3.47 -1.91 3.16
N ARG A 14 3.93 -0.90 3.91
CA ARG A 14 4.30 -1.03 5.33
C ARG A 14 3.15 -1.56 6.20
N ALA A 15 1.93 -1.11 5.94
CA ALA A 15 0.77 -1.57 6.69
C ALA A 15 0.43 -3.05 6.38
N LEU A 16 0.60 -3.47 5.13
CA LEU A 16 0.37 -4.84 4.66
C LEU A 16 1.46 -5.83 5.10
N GLU A 17 2.66 -5.36 5.49
CA GLU A 17 3.67 -6.22 6.16
C GLU A 17 3.11 -6.91 7.42
N ASN A 18 2.07 -6.34 8.03
CA ASN A 18 1.40 -6.89 9.22
C ASN A 18 0.19 -7.80 8.89
N GLY A 19 0.10 -8.27 7.64
CA GLY A 19 -0.90 -9.23 7.16
C GLY A 19 -2.02 -8.61 6.34
N VAL A 20 -3.03 -9.44 6.03
CA VAL A 20 -4.15 -9.09 5.14
C VAL A 20 -4.95 -7.91 5.67
N ARG A 21 -5.23 -6.91 4.82
CA ARG A 21 -6.04 -5.72 5.15
C ARG A 21 -7.06 -5.38 4.07
N ASN A 22 -8.05 -4.57 4.44
CA ASN A 22 -9.04 -4.02 3.51
C ASN A 22 -8.88 -2.49 3.33
N PRO A 23 -9.43 -1.90 2.25
CA PRO A 23 -9.29 -0.47 1.98
C PRO A 23 -9.84 0.46 3.06
N SER A 24 -10.87 0.04 3.80
CA SER A 24 -11.45 0.86 4.87
C SER A 24 -10.49 0.97 6.05
N TRP A 25 -9.92 -0.16 6.48
CA TRP A 25 -8.95 -0.19 7.56
C TRP A 25 -7.68 0.58 7.21
N LEU A 26 -7.18 0.43 5.97
CA LEU A 26 -6.01 1.17 5.50
C LEU A 26 -6.26 2.68 5.44
N ALA A 27 -7.46 3.09 5.02
CA ALA A 27 -7.85 4.50 4.99
C ALA A 27 -7.87 5.14 6.38
N GLU A 28 -8.48 4.44 7.35
CA GLU A 28 -8.53 4.86 8.74
C GLU A 28 -7.12 4.93 9.36
N GLN A 29 -6.33 3.86 9.22
CA GLN A 29 -5.01 3.76 9.83
C GLN A 29 -4.00 4.75 9.24
N LEU A 30 -4.15 5.10 7.96
CA LEU A 30 -3.19 5.94 7.25
C LEU A 30 -3.64 7.40 7.11
N ASP A 31 -4.84 7.75 7.59
CA ASP A 31 -5.45 9.07 7.44
C ASP A 31 -5.54 9.50 5.97
N TYR A 32 -6.11 8.61 5.15
CA TYR A 32 -6.41 8.85 3.74
C TYR A 32 -7.87 8.55 3.44
N SER A 33 -8.39 9.08 2.34
CA SER A 33 -9.72 8.68 1.88
C SER A 33 -9.71 7.24 1.37
N ARG A 34 -10.81 6.50 1.62
CA ARG A 34 -10.99 5.14 1.11
C ARG A 34 -10.87 5.04 -0.41
N GLN A 35 -11.37 6.05 -1.13
CA GLN A 35 -11.25 6.12 -2.58
C GLN A 35 -9.79 6.23 -3.02
N TYR A 36 -9.00 7.07 -2.36
CA TYR A 36 -7.59 7.23 -2.68
C TYR A 36 -6.79 5.95 -2.38
N VAL A 37 -7.01 5.33 -1.21
CA VAL A 37 -6.40 4.03 -0.87
C VAL A 37 -6.75 2.97 -1.89
N HIS A 38 -8.01 2.89 -2.33
CA HIS A 38 -8.42 1.91 -3.33
C HIS A 38 -7.70 2.14 -4.67
N GLN A 39 -7.58 3.40 -5.12
CA GLN A 39 -6.81 3.73 -6.33
C GLN A 39 -5.33 3.32 -6.20
N ARG A 40 -4.70 3.59 -5.04
CA ARG A 40 -3.30 3.19 -4.81
C ARG A 40 -3.13 1.66 -4.80
N LEU A 41 -4.03 0.92 -4.16
CA LEU A 41 -4.02 -0.54 -4.17
C LEU A 41 -4.12 -1.13 -5.58
N GLN A 42 -4.95 -0.56 -6.45
CA GLN A 42 -5.02 -1.00 -7.85
C GLN A 42 -3.69 -0.83 -8.59
N LEU A 43 -2.98 0.27 -8.34
CA LEU A 43 -1.65 0.50 -8.92
C LEU A 43 -0.60 -0.45 -8.35
N LEU A 44 -0.65 -0.73 -7.04
CA LEU A 44 0.26 -1.67 -6.38
C LEU A 44 0.03 -3.12 -6.83
N VAL A 45 -1.21 -3.50 -7.11
CA VAL A 45 -1.55 -4.79 -7.72
C VAL A 45 -1.01 -4.88 -9.14
N ALA A 46 -1.20 -3.83 -9.95
CA ALA A 46 -0.68 -3.79 -11.32
C ALA A 46 0.86 -3.79 -11.38
N ALA A 47 1.53 -3.39 -10.29
CA ALA A 47 2.97 -3.42 -10.12
C ALA A 47 3.47 -4.66 -9.38
N GLU A 48 2.60 -5.65 -9.11
CA GLU A 48 2.93 -6.95 -8.49
C GLU A 48 3.48 -6.85 -7.05
N TYR A 49 3.30 -5.71 -6.37
CA TYR A 49 3.68 -5.56 -4.96
C TYR A 49 2.61 -6.08 -3.99
N VAL A 50 1.35 -6.17 -4.45
CA VAL A 50 0.19 -6.50 -3.63
C VAL A 50 -0.69 -7.49 -4.38
N ASN A 51 -1.16 -8.53 -3.71
CA ASN A 51 -2.20 -9.41 -4.23
C ASN A 51 -3.58 -8.94 -3.78
N ASN A 52 -4.54 -8.99 -4.71
CA ASN A 52 -5.96 -8.86 -4.38
C ASN A 52 -6.55 -10.25 -4.20
N LEU A 53 -6.90 -10.60 -2.96
CA LEU A 53 -7.46 -11.90 -2.58
C LEU A 53 -8.97 -12.02 -2.90
N GLY A 54 -9.56 -10.98 -3.48
CA GLY A 54 -11.00 -10.85 -3.65
C GLY A 54 -11.69 -10.29 -2.40
N HIS A 55 -12.97 -9.98 -2.54
CA HIS A 55 -13.82 -9.46 -1.45
C HIS A 55 -13.27 -8.21 -0.72
N GLY A 56 -12.39 -7.45 -1.37
CA GLY A 56 -11.76 -6.26 -0.81
C GLY A 56 -10.63 -6.55 0.18
N LEU A 57 -10.03 -7.74 0.12
CA LEU A 57 -8.87 -8.12 0.92
C LEU A 57 -7.60 -8.07 0.08
N TYR A 58 -6.54 -7.52 0.67
CA TYR A 58 -5.25 -7.32 0.04
C TYR A 58 -4.15 -7.82 0.95
N GLU A 59 -3.15 -8.45 0.37
CA GLU A 59 -1.93 -8.90 1.05
C GLU A 59 -0.71 -8.42 0.29
N LEU A 60 0.40 -8.30 1.02
CA LEU A 60 1.70 -7.97 0.46
C LEU A 60 2.25 -9.20 -0.27
N GLU A 61 2.62 -9.03 -1.54
CA GLU A 61 3.30 -10.08 -2.33
C GLU A 61 4.82 -9.89 -2.24
N GLU A 62 5.30 -8.69 -2.61
CA GLU A 62 6.72 -8.38 -2.62
C GLU A 62 6.97 -6.95 -2.11
N LEU A 63 8.00 -6.78 -1.28
CA LEU A 63 8.48 -5.46 -0.89
C LEU A 63 9.52 -4.95 -1.89
N PRO A 64 9.36 -3.72 -2.41
CA PRO A 64 10.37 -3.09 -3.23
C PRO A 64 11.68 -2.90 -2.45
N ASN A 65 12.79 -3.27 -3.09
CA ASN A 65 14.13 -2.98 -2.60
C ASN A 65 14.30 -1.46 -2.46
N GLY A 66 14.71 -1.00 -1.28
CA GLY A 66 14.90 0.44 -1.02
C GLY A 66 13.61 1.20 -0.69
N LEU A 67 12.58 0.55 -0.13
CA LEU A 67 11.60 1.22 0.74
C LEU A 67 12.34 1.87 1.92
N GLY A 68 12.99 3.00 1.66
CA GLY A 68 13.77 3.75 2.61
C GLY A 68 12.96 3.97 3.88
N GLN A 69 13.65 3.92 5.03
CA GLN A 69 13.12 4.52 6.24
C GLN A 69 12.98 6.01 5.90
N ASP A 70 11.78 6.45 5.51
CA ASP A 70 11.48 7.88 5.44
C ASP A 70 11.76 8.39 6.85
N SER A 71 12.95 8.94 7.04
CA SER A 71 13.43 9.42 8.32
C SER A 71 12.40 10.45 8.76
N LYS A 72 11.81 10.22 9.94
CA LYS A 72 11.12 11.28 10.67
C LYS A 72 12.17 12.38 10.86
N ASP A 73 12.16 13.42 10.03
CA ASP A 73 12.74 14.73 10.33
C ASP A 73 12.49 15.71 9.16
N GLN A 74 11.33 16.38 9.24
CA GLN A 74 11.23 17.84 9.22
C GLN A 74 9.81 18.28 9.57
#